data_AF-A0A1S3FQ29-F1
#
_entry.id   AF-A0A1S3FQ29-F1
#
_cell.length_a   1.000
_cell.length_b   1.000
_cell.length_c   1.000
_cell.angle_alpha   90.00
_cell.angle_beta   90.00
_cell.angle_gamma   90.00
#
_symmetry.space_group_name_H-M   'P 1'
#
loop_
_entity.id
_entity.type
_entity.pdbx_description
1 polymer ?
#
loop_
_entity_poly.entity_id
_entity_poly.type
_entity_poly.pdbx_seq_one_letter_code
_entity_poly.pdbx_strand_id
1 'polypeptide(L)'
;MSDQIKFIVDNLNKEPFKKNYNLITFDSLEPMQLLQVLNDVLAEIDPKQVVDIREEMPEQTAKRMLSLLGILKYKPPGNATDMSTFRQGLVIGSKPVIYPVLHWLLQRTNELKKRAYLARFLIKLEVPSEFLQDETVADTNKQYEELMEAFKTLHKECEQLKTSGFSTAEIRRDINAMEEEKDQLIKRVERLKKRVETVQNHQQMLKIARQLRVEKEREEFLAQQKQEQKNQLFHAVQRLQRVQNQLKSMRHAAADAKPESLMKRLEEEIKFNSYMVTEKFPKELENKKKELHFLQKVVSEPAMGHSDLLELESKVSDNQ
;
A
#
# COMPACT_ATOMS: atom_id res chain seq x y z
N MET A 1 -5.96 -12.56 26.84
CA MET A 1 -7.33 -13.12 26.76
C MET A 1 -8.35 -12.06 26.33
N SER A 2 -8.45 -10.89 26.96
CA SER A 2 -9.41 -9.84 26.56
C SER A 2 -9.25 -9.39 25.09
N ASP A 3 -8.03 -9.14 24.61
CA ASP A 3 -7.80 -8.68 23.23
C ASP A 3 -8.05 -9.77 22.17
N GLN A 4 -7.85 -11.05 22.52
CA GLN A 4 -8.18 -12.17 21.63
C GLN A 4 -9.68 -12.28 21.43
N ILE A 5 -10.47 -12.12 22.50
CA ILE A 5 -11.94 -12.15 22.43
C ILE A 5 -12.47 -10.95 21.66
N LYS A 6 -11.94 -9.74 21.90
CA LYS A 6 -12.28 -8.55 21.11
C LYS A 6 -12.06 -8.79 19.62
N PHE A 7 -10.89 -9.30 19.25
CA PHE A 7 -10.57 -9.61 17.85
C PHE A 7 -11.51 -10.65 17.24
N ILE A 8 -11.88 -11.70 17.98
CA ILE A 8 -12.82 -12.72 17.51
C ILE A 8 -14.18 -12.09 17.25
N VAL A 9 -14.73 -11.34 18.20
CA VAL A 9 -16.03 -10.68 18.09
C VAL A 9 -16.07 -9.70 16.91
N ASP A 10 -15.04 -8.87 16.75
CA ASP A 10 -14.95 -7.91 15.65
C ASP A 10 -14.95 -8.58 14.27
N ASN A 11 -14.31 -9.75 14.14
CA ASN A 11 -14.27 -10.49 12.86
C ASN A 11 -15.53 -11.33 12.62
N LEU A 12 -16.17 -11.84 13.67
CA LEU A 12 -17.46 -12.54 13.55
C LEU A 12 -18.62 -11.60 13.21
N ASN A 13 -18.49 -10.31 13.52
CA ASN A 13 -19.48 -9.29 13.17
C ASN A 13 -19.33 -8.77 11.73
N LYS A 14 -18.16 -8.97 11.11
CA LYS A 14 -17.91 -8.61 9.71
C LYS A 14 -18.49 -9.65 8.75
N GLU A 15 -18.56 -9.29 7.47
CA GLU A 15 -18.81 -10.27 6.41
C GLU A 15 -17.68 -11.31 6.40
N PRO A 16 -17.97 -12.61 6.28
CA PRO A 16 -19.23 -13.24 5.84
C PRO A 16 -20.19 -13.67 6.97
N PHE A 17 -19.80 -13.58 8.25
CA PHE A 17 -20.52 -14.23 9.36
C PHE A 17 -21.71 -13.44 9.92
N LYS A 18 -21.61 -12.10 9.99
CA LYS A 18 -22.69 -11.17 10.41
C LYS A 18 -23.43 -11.59 11.69
N LYS A 19 -22.73 -12.13 12.69
CA LYS A 19 -23.36 -12.72 13.90
C LYS A 19 -23.76 -11.71 15.00
N ASN A 20 -23.38 -10.43 14.86
CA ASN A 20 -23.74 -9.32 15.77
C ASN A 20 -23.56 -9.61 17.28
N TYR A 21 -22.46 -10.25 17.65
CA TYR A 21 -22.12 -10.52 19.04
C TYR A 21 -21.52 -9.31 19.76
N ASN A 22 -21.83 -9.16 21.04
CA ASN A 22 -21.11 -8.32 22.00
C ASN A 22 -20.12 -9.17 22.83
N LEU A 23 -19.12 -8.54 23.44
CA LEU A 23 -18.12 -9.22 24.30
C LEU A 23 -18.75 -10.08 25.41
N ILE A 24 -19.80 -9.54 26.05
CA ILE A 24 -20.50 -10.23 27.14
C ILE A 24 -21.31 -11.41 26.60
N THR A 25 -22.05 -11.19 25.51
CA THR A 25 -22.89 -12.25 24.90
C THR A 25 -22.05 -13.37 24.31
N PHE A 26 -20.86 -13.06 23.80
CA PHE A 26 -19.93 -14.04 23.26
C PHE A 26 -19.27 -14.85 24.38
N ASP A 27 -18.84 -14.20 25.48
CA ASP A 27 -18.28 -14.93 26.60
C ASP A 27 -19.34 -15.70 27.40
N SER A 28 -20.61 -15.33 27.36
CA SER A 28 -21.68 -16.13 27.97
C SER A 28 -22.13 -17.33 27.13
N LEU A 29 -21.54 -17.58 25.95
CA LEU A 29 -21.96 -18.69 25.08
C LEU A 29 -21.73 -20.05 25.76
N GLU A 30 -22.73 -20.91 25.64
CA GLU A 30 -22.64 -22.29 26.09
C GLU A 30 -21.65 -23.09 25.22
N PRO A 31 -21.02 -24.15 25.75
CA PRO A 31 -20.03 -24.93 25.01
C PRO A 31 -20.53 -25.45 23.65
N MET A 32 -21.79 -25.85 23.57
CA MET A 32 -22.41 -26.32 22.32
C MET A 32 -22.61 -25.19 21.31
N GLN A 33 -23.00 -24.00 21.76
CA GLN A 33 -23.13 -22.81 20.91
C GLN A 33 -21.76 -22.34 20.41
N LEU A 34 -20.74 -22.41 21.26
CA LEU A 34 -19.37 -22.05 20.91
C LEU A 34 -18.77 -23.02 19.86
N LEU A 35 -19.08 -24.32 19.97
CA LEU A 35 -18.75 -25.30 18.94
C LEU A 35 -19.47 -25.01 17.62
N GLN A 36 -20.74 -24.59 17.66
CA GLN A 36 -21.47 -24.20 16.46
C GLN A 36 -20.82 -23.00 15.77
N VAL A 37 -20.40 -21.98 16.54
CA VAL A 37 -19.67 -20.84 15.98
C VAL A 37 -18.36 -21.29 15.34
N LEU A 38 -17.62 -22.21 15.96
CA LEU A 38 -16.41 -22.78 15.37
C LEU A 38 -16.70 -23.52 14.06
N ASN A 39 -17.77 -24.32 14.03
CA ASN A 39 -18.17 -25.04 12.83
C ASN A 39 -18.62 -24.10 11.71
N ASP A 40 -19.36 -23.03 12.03
CA ASP A 40 -19.75 -22.02 11.05
C ASP A 40 -18.51 -21.34 10.44
N VAL A 41 -17.49 -21.05 11.26
CA VAL A 41 -16.19 -20.52 10.77
C VAL A 41 -15.45 -21.53 9.89
N LEU A 42 -15.47 -22.80 10.25
CA LEU A 42 -14.86 -23.87 9.44
C LEU A 42 -15.64 -24.13 8.14
N ALA A 43 -16.97 -24.01 8.15
CA ALA A 43 -17.84 -24.16 7.00
C ALA A 43 -17.63 -23.05 5.96
N GLU A 44 -17.33 -21.85 6.43
CA GLU A 44 -16.93 -20.75 5.55
C GLU A 44 -15.56 -21.00 4.88
N ILE A 45 -14.66 -21.73 5.55
CA ILE A 45 -13.34 -22.09 5.02
C ILE A 45 -13.44 -23.28 4.06
N ASP A 46 -14.23 -24.30 4.40
CA ASP A 46 -14.51 -25.49 3.59
C ASP A 46 -16.02 -25.80 3.60
N PRO A 47 -16.74 -25.55 2.49
CA PRO A 47 -18.18 -25.79 2.38
C PRO A 47 -18.62 -27.24 2.65
N LYS A 48 -17.70 -28.23 2.61
CA LYS A 48 -18.01 -29.62 2.97
C LYS A 48 -18.31 -29.82 4.46
N GLN A 49 -18.05 -28.81 5.29
CA GLN A 49 -18.19 -28.85 6.74
C GLN A 49 -19.50 -28.25 7.25
N VAL A 50 -20.41 -27.86 6.33
CA VAL A 50 -21.77 -27.41 6.67
C VAL A 50 -22.55 -28.61 7.21
N VAL A 51 -22.46 -28.82 8.52
CA VAL A 51 -23.17 -29.86 9.27
C VAL A 51 -23.72 -29.23 10.54
N ASP A 52 -24.96 -29.51 10.91
CA ASP A 52 -25.49 -29.12 12.23
C ASP A 52 -24.87 -30.04 13.28
N ILE A 53 -24.19 -29.46 14.27
CA ILE A 53 -23.52 -30.22 15.35
C ILE A 53 -24.53 -31.00 16.19
N ARG A 54 -25.81 -30.62 16.16
CA ARG A 54 -26.89 -31.35 16.86
C ARG A 54 -27.21 -32.71 16.24
N GLU A 55 -26.86 -32.91 14.97
CA GLU A 55 -27.11 -34.15 14.24
C GLU A 55 -25.95 -35.15 14.31
N GLU A 56 -24.77 -34.73 14.81
CA GLU A 56 -23.58 -35.56 14.93
C GLU A 56 -23.26 -35.94 16.39
N MET A 57 -22.63 -37.10 16.58
CA MET A 57 -22.06 -37.46 17.88
C MET A 57 -20.87 -36.53 18.21
N PRO A 58 -20.74 -36.01 19.44
CA PRO A 58 -19.67 -35.06 19.81
C PRO A 58 -18.25 -35.53 19.46
N GLU A 59 -17.99 -36.84 19.56
CA GLU A 59 -16.71 -37.44 19.21
C GLU A 59 -16.44 -37.45 17.69
N GLN A 60 -17.48 -37.62 16.88
CA GLN A 60 -17.37 -37.61 15.41
C GLN A 60 -17.12 -36.19 14.91
N THR A 61 -17.85 -35.20 15.44
CA THR A 61 -17.62 -33.78 15.15
C THR A 61 -16.20 -33.36 15.54
N ALA A 62 -15.73 -33.74 16.73
CA ALA A 62 -14.37 -33.43 17.16
C ALA A 62 -13.32 -34.09 16.24
N LYS A 63 -13.52 -35.34 15.79
CA LYS A 63 -12.62 -36.01 14.85
C LYS A 63 -12.59 -35.31 13.49
N ARG A 64 -13.74 -34.90 12.97
CA ARG A 64 -13.88 -34.15 11.71
C ARG A 64 -13.16 -32.81 11.78
N MET A 65 -13.45 -32.02 12.82
CA MET A 65 -12.79 -30.72 13.06
C MET A 65 -11.28 -30.88 13.23
N LEU A 66 -10.81 -31.90 13.95
CA LEU A 66 -9.37 -32.20 14.09
C LEU A 66 -8.70 -32.54 12.77
N SER A 67 -9.34 -33.37 11.94
CA SER A 67 -8.83 -33.73 10.62
C SER A 67 -8.65 -32.48 9.75
N LEU A 68 -9.65 -31.59 9.73
CA LEU A 68 -9.59 -30.34 9.00
C LEU A 68 -8.53 -29.38 9.54
N LEU A 69 -8.45 -29.21 10.86
CA LEU A 69 -7.39 -28.40 11.49
C LEU A 69 -5.99 -28.94 11.15
N GLY A 70 -5.85 -30.27 11.04
CA GLY A 70 -4.62 -30.92 10.56
C GLY A 70 -4.28 -30.58 9.10
N ILE A 71 -5.27 -30.60 8.20
CA ILE A 71 -5.12 -30.18 6.79
C ILE A 71 -4.72 -28.70 6.70
N LEU A 72 -5.33 -27.87 7.54
CA LEU A 72 -5.00 -26.45 7.68
C LEU A 72 -3.62 -26.22 8.32
N LYS A 73 -2.97 -27.27 8.83
CA LYS A 73 -1.69 -27.23 9.58
C LYS A 73 -1.75 -26.35 10.83
N TYR A 74 -2.89 -26.34 11.50
CA TYR A 74 -2.98 -25.75 12.83
C TYR A 74 -2.15 -26.58 13.82
N LYS A 75 -1.30 -25.91 14.59
CA LYS A 75 -0.58 -26.52 15.70
C LYS A 75 -1.16 -25.97 17.00
N PRO A 76 -1.77 -26.81 17.85
CA PRO A 76 -2.27 -26.34 19.14
C PRO A 76 -1.11 -25.81 19.99
N PRO A 77 -1.31 -24.72 20.75
CA PRO A 77 -0.29 -24.18 21.65
C PRO A 77 -0.11 -25.15 22.84
N GLY A 78 0.87 -26.07 22.72
CA GLY A 78 1.16 -27.09 23.72
C GLY A 78 2.12 -28.18 23.20
N ASN A 79 2.74 -28.93 24.11
CA ASN A 79 3.61 -30.08 23.79
C ASN A 79 2.76 -31.31 23.37
N ALA A 80 3.41 -32.37 22.86
CA ALA A 80 2.72 -33.56 22.32
C ALA A 80 1.73 -34.26 23.30
N THR A 81 1.91 -34.10 24.61
CA THR A 81 1.01 -34.60 25.66
C THR A 81 -0.35 -33.88 25.66
N ASP A 82 -0.42 -32.69 25.06
CA ASP A 82 -1.62 -31.85 25.00
C ASP A 82 -2.60 -32.24 23.88
N MET A 83 -2.27 -33.23 23.03
CA MET A 83 -3.16 -33.63 21.94
C MET A 83 -4.41 -34.40 22.43
N SER A 84 -4.26 -35.20 23.49
CA SER A 84 -5.39 -35.91 24.12
C SER A 84 -6.30 -34.94 24.87
N THR A 85 -5.71 -33.98 25.60
CA THR A 85 -6.44 -32.92 26.30
C THR A 85 -7.08 -31.92 25.33
N PHE A 86 -6.44 -31.64 24.20
CA PHE A 86 -7.01 -30.84 23.11
C PHE A 86 -8.21 -31.53 22.47
N ARG A 87 -8.13 -32.85 22.22
CA ARG A 87 -9.28 -33.64 21.72
C ARG A 87 -10.43 -33.62 22.73
N GLN A 88 -10.16 -33.84 24.02
CA GLN A 88 -11.19 -33.75 25.07
C GLN A 88 -11.79 -32.33 25.16
N GLY A 89 -10.96 -31.30 25.06
CA GLY A 89 -11.39 -29.91 25.05
C GLY A 89 -12.29 -29.56 23.86
N LEU A 90 -12.02 -30.15 22.69
CA LEU A 90 -12.86 -29.98 21.51
C LEU A 90 -14.20 -30.74 21.60
N VAL A 91 -14.22 -31.91 22.27
CA VAL A 91 -15.46 -32.66 22.52
C VAL A 91 -16.36 -31.92 23.53
N ILE A 92 -15.76 -31.36 24.60
CA ILE A 92 -16.50 -30.67 25.67
C ILE A 92 -16.86 -29.23 25.28
N GLY A 93 -16.18 -28.64 24.30
CA GLY A 93 -16.40 -27.26 23.88
C GLY A 93 -15.70 -26.25 24.79
N SER A 94 -14.48 -26.55 25.26
CA SER A 94 -13.81 -25.73 26.26
C SER A 94 -13.28 -24.41 25.68
N LYS A 95 -13.64 -23.30 26.34
CA LYS A 95 -13.19 -21.94 25.95
C LYS A 95 -11.67 -21.79 25.79
N PRO A 96 -10.82 -22.37 26.66
CA PRO A 96 -9.36 -22.25 26.53
C PRO A 96 -8.81 -22.89 25.25
N VAL A 97 -9.55 -23.83 24.66
CA VAL A 97 -9.17 -24.53 23.41
C VAL A 97 -9.78 -23.85 22.19
N ILE A 98 -11.05 -23.46 22.25
CA ILE A 98 -11.75 -22.89 21.10
C ILE A 98 -11.32 -21.45 20.81
N TYR A 99 -11.09 -20.61 21.82
CA TYR A 99 -10.72 -19.21 21.58
C TYR A 99 -9.40 -19.07 20.79
N PRO A 100 -8.31 -19.79 21.12
CA PRO A 100 -7.09 -19.76 20.30
C PRO A 100 -7.30 -20.28 18.88
N VAL A 101 -8.15 -21.30 18.69
CA VAL A 101 -8.46 -21.85 17.36
C VAL A 101 -9.22 -20.81 16.52
N LEU A 102 -10.29 -20.22 17.06
CA LEU A 102 -11.05 -19.17 16.40
C LEU A 102 -10.18 -17.96 16.06
N HIS A 103 -9.36 -17.53 17.00
CA HIS A 103 -8.43 -16.42 16.78
C HIS A 103 -7.50 -16.70 15.60
N TRP A 104 -6.93 -17.90 15.52
CA TRP A 104 -6.05 -18.29 14.42
C TRP A 104 -6.76 -18.41 13.08
N LEU A 105 -7.95 -19.03 13.06
CA LEU A 105 -8.75 -19.16 11.84
C LEU A 105 -9.15 -17.78 11.27
N LEU A 106 -9.59 -16.88 12.14
CA LEU A 106 -10.07 -15.55 11.75
C LEU A 106 -8.93 -14.61 11.32
N GLN A 107 -7.70 -14.81 11.79
CA GLN A 107 -6.55 -14.03 11.34
C GLN A 107 -6.22 -14.23 9.86
N ARG A 108 -6.47 -15.43 9.30
CA ARG A 108 -5.98 -15.84 7.96
C ARG A 108 -7.05 -16.52 7.12
N THR A 109 -8.30 -16.07 7.21
CA THR A 109 -9.44 -16.68 6.51
C THR A 109 -9.20 -16.89 5.01
N ASN A 110 -8.69 -15.89 4.29
CA ASN A 110 -8.44 -15.99 2.85
C ASN A 110 -7.34 -17.00 2.48
N GLU A 111 -6.26 -17.06 3.27
CA GLU A 111 -5.19 -18.05 3.06
C GLU A 111 -5.68 -19.46 3.37
N LEU A 112 -6.48 -19.61 4.45
CA LEU A 112 -7.03 -20.88 4.87
C LEU A 112 -8.08 -21.40 3.88
N LYS A 113 -8.90 -20.53 3.28
CA LYS A 113 -9.78 -20.87 2.16
C LYS A 113 -9.00 -21.43 0.97
N LYS A 114 -7.93 -20.74 0.55
CA LYS A 114 -7.04 -21.23 -0.51
C LYS A 114 -6.41 -22.58 -0.14
N ARG A 115 -6.00 -22.74 1.12
CA ARG A 115 -5.39 -23.98 1.60
C ARG A 115 -6.38 -25.14 1.63
N ALA A 116 -7.61 -24.93 2.10
CA ALA A 116 -8.68 -25.93 2.08
C ALA A 116 -9.03 -26.33 0.65
N TYR A 117 -9.12 -25.36 -0.25
CA TYR A 117 -9.31 -25.61 -1.68
C TYR A 117 -8.17 -26.47 -2.27
N LEU A 118 -6.91 -26.10 -2.04
CA LEU A 118 -5.75 -26.83 -2.54
C LEU A 118 -5.64 -28.22 -1.93
N ALA A 119 -5.96 -28.40 -0.65
CA ALA A 119 -5.92 -29.69 0.02
C ALA A 119 -6.82 -30.73 -0.67
N ARG A 120 -7.97 -30.30 -1.21
CA ARG A 120 -8.86 -31.18 -1.98
C ARG A 120 -8.18 -31.84 -3.19
N PHE A 121 -7.20 -31.17 -3.78
CA PHE A 121 -6.56 -31.60 -5.02
C PHE A 121 -5.10 -32.06 -4.81
N LEU A 122 -4.46 -31.66 -3.71
CA LEU A 122 -3.04 -31.93 -3.46
C LEU A 122 -2.77 -32.97 -2.37
N ILE A 123 -3.80 -33.42 -1.63
CA ILE A 123 -3.66 -34.57 -0.75
C ILE A 123 -3.57 -35.82 -1.64
N LYS A 124 -2.38 -36.42 -1.68
CA LYS A 124 -2.15 -37.64 -2.46
C LYS A 124 -3.02 -38.77 -1.93
N LEU A 125 -3.60 -39.53 -2.86
CA LEU A 125 -4.20 -40.81 -2.53
C LEU A 125 -3.05 -41.81 -2.43
N GLU A 126 -2.78 -42.32 -1.23
CA GLU A 126 -1.74 -43.33 -1.02
C GLU A 126 -2.22 -44.66 -1.61
N VAL A 127 -1.68 -45.03 -2.78
CA VAL A 127 -1.91 -46.34 -3.39
C VAL A 127 -0.90 -47.33 -2.80
N PRO A 128 -1.33 -48.42 -2.14
CA PRO A 128 -0.41 -49.41 -1.60
C PRO A 128 0.46 -50.02 -2.69
N SER A 129 1.72 -50.34 -2.35
CA SER A 129 2.72 -50.88 -3.29
C SER A 129 2.33 -52.22 -3.91
N GLU A 130 1.39 -52.94 -3.31
CA GLU A 130 0.81 -54.18 -3.81
C GLU A 130 -0.02 -53.97 -5.09
N PHE A 131 -0.77 -52.87 -5.16
CA PHE A 131 -1.58 -52.51 -6.34
C PHE A 131 -0.76 -51.83 -7.44
N LEU A 132 0.40 -51.26 -7.08
CA LEU A 132 1.35 -50.66 -8.04
C LEU A 132 2.17 -51.71 -8.81
N GLN A 133 1.99 -53.01 -8.53
CA GLN A 133 2.60 -54.09 -9.31
C GLN A 133 1.89 -54.30 -10.66
N ASP A 134 0.63 -53.88 -10.78
CA ASP A 134 -0.10 -53.85 -12.04
C ASP A 134 0.37 -52.64 -12.86
N GLU A 135 0.91 -52.89 -14.06
CA GLU A 135 1.41 -51.86 -14.97
C GLU A 135 0.34 -50.80 -15.29
N THR A 136 -0.93 -51.20 -15.40
CA THR A 136 -2.01 -50.25 -15.73
C THR A 136 -2.31 -49.29 -14.58
N VAL A 137 -2.22 -49.77 -13.34
CA VAL A 137 -2.41 -48.97 -12.12
C VAL A 137 -1.20 -48.06 -11.89
N ALA A 138 0.01 -48.56 -12.14
CA ALA A 138 1.23 -47.78 -12.05
C ALA A 138 1.25 -46.61 -13.05
N ASP A 139 0.90 -46.87 -14.32
CA ASP A 139 0.80 -45.84 -15.35
C ASP A 139 -0.28 -44.79 -15.03
N THR A 140 -1.43 -45.23 -14.55
CA THR A 140 -2.53 -44.32 -14.14
C THR A 140 -2.11 -43.44 -12.95
N ASN A 141 -1.43 -44.02 -11.96
CA ASN A 141 -0.92 -43.25 -10.82
C ASN A 141 0.14 -42.23 -11.25
N LYS A 142 1.01 -42.58 -12.22
CA LYS A 142 1.97 -41.64 -12.79
C LYS A 142 1.28 -40.48 -13.52
N GLN A 143 0.29 -40.76 -14.36
CA GLN A 143 -0.51 -39.71 -15.03
C GLN A 143 -1.22 -38.80 -14.02
N TYR A 144 -1.74 -39.37 -12.92
CA TYR A 144 -2.32 -38.62 -11.82
C TYR A 144 -1.30 -37.68 -11.17
N GLU A 145 -0.07 -38.15 -10.90
CA GLU A 145 1.00 -37.31 -10.36
C GLU A 145 1.41 -36.18 -11.31
N GLU A 146 1.51 -36.45 -12.61
CA GLU A 146 1.80 -35.44 -13.64
C GLU A 146 0.70 -34.37 -13.71
N LEU A 147 -0.58 -34.77 -13.66
CA LEU A 147 -1.72 -33.86 -13.62
C LEU A 147 -1.75 -33.00 -12.35
N MET A 148 -1.38 -33.58 -11.20
CA MET A 148 -1.25 -32.80 -9.94
C MET A 148 -0.17 -31.73 -10.04
N GLU A 149 0.99 -32.03 -10.65
CA GLU A 149 2.04 -31.03 -10.86
C GLU A 149 1.61 -29.94 -11.86
N ALA A 150 0.96 -30.33 -12.97
CA ALA A 150 0.39 -29.38 -13.93
C ALA A 150 -0.67 -28.46 -13.30
N PHE A 151 -1.48 -28.98 -12.37
CA PHE A 151 -2.42 -28.17 -11.61
C PHE A 151 -1.70 -27.14 -10.72
N LYS A 152 -0.61 -27.53 -10.05
CA LYS A 152 0.16 -26.60 -9.20
C LYS A 152 0.76 -25.45 -10.00
N THR A 153 1.33 -25.72 -11.18
CA THR A 153 1.93 -24.69 -12.03
C THR A 153 0.86 -23.73 -12.55
N LEU A 154 -0.23 -24.26 -13.13
CA LEU A 154 -1.34 -23.45 -13.65
C LEU A 154 -2.00 -22.59 -12.56
N HIS A 155 -2.24 -23.18 -11.39
CA HIS A 155 -2.81 -22.46 -10.25
C HIS A 155 -1.89 -21.32 -9.78
N LYS A 156 -0.57 -21.55 -9.74
CA LYS A 156 0.41 -20.53 -9.36
C LYS A 156 0.43 -19.37 -10.36
N GLU A 157 0.40 -19.66 -11.66
CA GLU A 157 0.30 -18.65 -12.72
C GLU A 157 -1.01 -17.85 -12.63
N CYS A 158 -2.14 -18.52 -12.46
CA CYS A 158 -3.44 -17.87 -12.29
C CYS A 158 -3.48 -16.93 -11.08
N GLU A 159 -2.92 -17.36 -9.94
CA GLU A 159 -2.83 -16.52 -8.75
C GLU A 159 -1.91 -15.32 -8.97
N GLN A 160 -0.76 -15.52 -9.64
CA GLN A 160 0.15 -14.43 -10.00
C GLN A 160 -0.56 -13.39 -10.89
N LEU A 161 -1.31 -13.83 -11.89
CA LEU A 161 -2.09 -12.95 -12.76
C LEU A 161 -3.17 -12.19 -11.99
N LYS A 162 -3.89 -12.84 -11.07
CA LYS A 162 -4.86 -12.15 -10.19
C LYS A 162 -4.21 -11.09 -9.30
N THR A 163 -3.01 -11.35 -8.79
CA THR A 163 -2.26 -10.38 -7.98
C THR A 163 -1.55 -9.30 -8.79
N SER A 164 -1.40 -9.48 -10.11
CA SER A 164 -0.68 -8.53 -10.99
C SER A 164 -1.36 -7.17 -11.18
N GLY A 165 -2.50 -6.94 -10.52
CA GLY A 165 -2.80 -5.62 -9.97
C GLY A 165 -3.37 -4.57 -10.92
N PHE A 166 -3.57 -4.86 -12.20
CA PHE A 166 -4.37 -3.96 -13.03
C PHE A 166 -5.85 -4.16 -12.73
N SER A 167 -6.37 -3.37 -11.80
CA SER A 167 -7.80 -3.24 -11.61
C SER A 167 -8.39 -2.64 -12.87
N THR A 168 -8.88 -3.50 -13.76
CA THR A 168 -9.59 -3.10 -14.97
C THR A 168 -10.79 -2.20 -14.67
N ALA A 169 -11.26 -2.16 -13.40
CA ALA A 169 -12.29 -1.26 -12.93
C ALA A 169 -11.83 0.19 -12.74
N GLU A 170 -10.54 0.44 -12.45
CA GLU A 170 -9.99 1.81 -12.40
C GLU A 170 -9.81 2.37 -13.80
N ILE A 171 -9.19 1.58 -14.68
CA ILE A 171 -9.04 1.95 -16.10
C ILE A 171 -10.41 2.23 -16.74
N ARG A 172 -11.43 1.40 -16.47
CA ARG A 172 -12.80 1.64 -16.94
C ARG A 172 -13.40 2.94 -16.38
N ARG A 173 -13.16 3.25 -15.09
CA ARG A 173 -13.64 4.50 -14.49
C ARG A 173 -12.98 5.71 -15.14
N ASP A 174 -11.67 5.66 -15.38
CA ASP A 174 -10.92 6.75 -16.01
C ASP A 174 -11.37 6.96 -17.47
N ILE A 175 -11.59 5.88 -18.22
CA ILE A 175 -12.14 5.96 -19.58
C ILE A 175 -13.51 6.65 -19.57
N ASN A 176 -14.42 6.23 -18.69
CA ASN A 176 -15.75 6.83 -18.60
C ASN A 176 -15.66 8.32 -18.22
N ALA A 177 -14.79 8.68 -17.27
CA ALA A 177 -14.58 10.08 -16.90
C ALA A 177 -14.06 10.92 -18.08
N MET A 178 -13.08 10.42 -18.83
CA MET A 178 -12.58 11.09 -20.04
C MET A 178 -13.65 11.23 -21.13
N GLU A 179 -14.51 10.22 -21.30
CA GLU A 179 -15.63 10.27 -22.24
C GLU A 179 -16.67 11.33 -21.83
N GLU A 180 -17.00 11.41 -20.55
CA GLU A 180 -17.90 12.45 -20.01
C GLU A 180 -17.31 13.86 -20.19
N GLU A 181 -16.02 14.04 -19.90
CA GLU A 181 -15.33 15.32 -20.12
C GLU A 181 -15.34 15.71 -21.59
N LYS A 182 -15.06 14.76 -22.50
CA LYS A 182 -15.12 14.98 -23.95
C LYS A 182 -16.51 15.45 -24.37
N ASP A 183 -17.58 14.80 -23.89
CA ASP A 183 -18.96 15.17 -24.23
C ASP A 183 -19.33 16.56 -23.69
N GLN A 184 -18.87 16.91 -22.49
CA GLN A 184 -19.05 18.25 -21.92
C GLN A 184 -18.31 19.31 -22.76
N LEU A 185 -17.07 19.03 -23.17
CA LEU A 185 -16.26 19.88 -24.04
C LEU A 185 -16.94 20.09 -25.40
N ILE A 186 -17.43 19.02 -26.03
CA ILE A 186 -18.16 19.11 -27.31
C ILE A 186 -19.39 20.01 -27.16
N LYS A 187 -20.23 19.77 -26.15
CA LYS A 187 -21.44 20.60 -25.90
C LYS A 187 -21.08 22.07 -25.67
N ARG A 188 -19.99 22.34 -24.94
CA ARG A 188 -19.52 23.72 -24.68
C ARG A 188 -18.99 24.37 -25.96
N VAL A 189 -18.23 23.65 -26.77
CA VAL A 189 -17.73 24.11 -28.07
C VAL A 189 -18.89 24.39 -29.02
N GLU A 190 -19.90 23.54 -29.10
CA GLU A 190 -21.09 23.78 -29.94
C GLU A 190 -21.85 25.03 -29.51
N ARG A 191 -22.05 25.25 -28.20
CA ARG A 191 -22.68 26.47 -27.69
C ARG A 191 -21.87 27.72 -28.05
N LEU A 192 -20.55 27.67 -27.91
CA LEU A 192 -19.65 28.75 -28.31
C LEU A 192 -19.69 28.99 -29.82
N LYS A 193 -19.67 27.94 -30.63
CA LYS A 193 -19.72 28.02 -32.09
C LYS A 193 -21.00 28.72 -32.56
N LYS A 194 -22.17 28.33 -32.02
CA LYS A 194 -23.46 29.01 -32.30
C LYS A 194 -23.42 30.51 -31.99
N ARG A 195 -22.76 30.92 -30.90
CA ARG A 195 -22.59 32.35 -30.54
C ARG A 195 -21.61 33.10 -31.43
N VAL A 196 -20.64 32.39 -32.01
CA VAL A 196 -19.62 33.01 -32.88
C VAL A 196 -20.14 33.12 -34.32
N GLU A 197 -20.98 32.20 -34.76
CA GLU A 197 -21.62 32.23 -36.09
C GLU A 197 -22.50 33.47 -36.30
N THR A 198 -23.01 34.10 -35.22
CA THR A 198 -23.77 35.35 -35.30
C THR A 198 -22.91 36.58 -35.63
N VAL A 199 -21.58 36.46 -35.58
CA VAL A 199 -20.65 37.55 -35.87
C VAL A 199 -20.32 37.58 -37.37
N GLN A 200 -20.28 38.77 -37.95
CA GLN A 200 -19.89 38.94 -39.36
C GLN A 200 -18.42 38.54 -39.57
N ASN A 201 -18.11 37.91 -40.71
CA ASN A 201 -16.76 37.39 -41.03
C ASN A 201 -16.16 36.44 -39.97
N HIS A 202 -17.00 35.73 -39.20
CA HIS A 202 -16.56 34.86 -38.10
C HIS A 202 -15.48 33.84 -38.50
N GLN A 203 -15.53 33.29 -39.72
CA GLN A 203 -14.53 32.31 -40.19
C GLN A 203 -13.12 32.91 -40.30
N GLN A 204 -13.00 34.12 -40.84
CA GLN A 204 -11.72 34.83 -40.95
C GLN A 204 -11.22 35.24 -39.57
N MET A 205 -12.13 35.74 -38.71
CA MET A 205 -11.79 36.16 -37.36
C MET A 205 -11.30 34.98 -36.49
N LEU A 206 -11.94 33.81 -36.60
CA LEU A 206 -11.49 32.57 -35.94
C LEU A 206 -10.12 32.11 -36.43
N LYS A 207 -9.83 32.25 -37.73
CA LYS A 207 -8.52 31.90 -38.29
C LYS A 207 -7.42 32.80 -37.73
N ILE A 208 -7.66 34.11 -37.66
CA ILE A 208 -6.72 35.08 -37.08
C ILE A 208 -6.56 34.83 -35.57
N ALA A 209 -7.65 34.60 -34.84
CA ALA A 209 -7.61 34.29 -33.41
C ALA A 209 -6.82 33.01 -33.11
N ARG A 210 -6.96 31.97 -33.96
CA ARG A 210 -6.15 30.74 -33.85
C ARG A 210 -4.67 31.02 -34.07
N GLN A 211 -4.31 31.82 -35.07
CA GLN A 211 -2.92 32.21 -35.32
C GLN A 211 -2.35 33.01 -34.14
N LEU A 212 -3.09 33.99 -33.62
CA LEU A 212 -2.68 34.76 -32.45
C LEU A 212 -2.49 33.85 -31.21
N ARG A 213 -3.36 32.85 -31.00
CA ARG A 213 -3.24 31.90 -29.90
C ARG A 213 -1.94 31.10 -30.00
N VAL A 214 -1.64 30.56 -31.17
CA VAL A 214 -0.42 29.78 -31.42
C VAL A 214 0.84 30.64 -31.22
N GLU A 215 0.84 31.88 -31.72
CA GLU A 215 1.98 32.78 -31.52
C GLU A 215 2.17 33.16 -30.05
N LYS A 216 1.09 33.36 -29.28
CA LYS A 216 1.17 33.59 -27.83
C LYS A 216 1.69 32.37 -27.06
N GLU A 217 1.20 31.17 -27.38
CA GLU A 217 1.71 29.92 -26.79
C GLU A 217 3.22 29.76 -27.08
N ARG A 218 3.65 30.11 -28.30
CA ARG A 218 5.07 30.10 -28.69
C ARG A 218 5.89 31.16 -27.95
N GLU A 219 5.36 32.36 -27.79
CA GLU A 219 5.99 33.44 -27.02
C GLU A 219 6.22 33.00 -25.57
N GLU A 220 5.20 32.42 -24.93
CA GLU A 220 5.27 31.93 -23.56
C GLU A 220 6.28 30.79 -23.41
N PHE A 221 6.29 29.83 -24.32
CA PHE A 221 7.27 28.75 -24.36
C PHE A 221 8.71 29.29 -24.49
N LEU A 222 8.94 30.24 -25.40
CA LEU A 222 10.25 30.87 -25.58
C LEU A 222 10.66 31.68 -24.35
N ALA A 223 9.72 32.34 -23.68
CA ALA A 223 9.98 33.07 -22.43
C ALA A 223 10.42 32.12 -21.31
N GLN A 224 9.74 30.98 -21.15
CA GLN A 224 10.13 29.93 -20.19
C GLN A 224 11.52 29.38 -20.51
N GLN A 225 11.76 28.99 -21.77
CA GLN A 225 13.06 28.48 -22.21
C GLN A 225 14.19 29.50 -21.99
N LYS A 226 13.94 30.78 -22.27
CA LYS A 226 14.91 31.86 -22.02
C LYS A 226 15.24 31.98 -20.53
N GLN A 227 14.24 31.84 -19.66
CA GLN A 227 14.45 31.89 -18.22
C GLN A 227 15.25 30.68 -17.72
N GLU A 228 14.94 29.48 -18.21
CA GLU A 228 15.72 28.27 -17.93
C GLU A 228 17.18 28.40 -18.38
N GLN A 229 17.42 28.87 -19.60
CA GLN A 229 18.77 29.09 -20.13
C GLN A 229 19.54 30.14 -19.32
N LYS A 230 18.89 31.21 -18.88
CA LYS A 230 19.51 32.20 -17.98
C LYS A 230 19.92 31.56 -16.65
N ASN A 231 19.07 30.73 -16.06
CA ASN A 231 19.38 30.03 -14.82
C ASN A 231 20.55 29.05 -15.02
N GLN A 232 20.56 28.29 -16.11
CA GLN A 232 21.66 27.38 -16.46
C GLN A 232 22.98 28.15 -16.66
N LEU A 233 22.95 29.27 -17.39
CA LEU A 233 24.11 30.13 -17.60
C LEU A 233 24.63 30.67 -16.26
N PHE A 234 23.76 31.15 -15.39
CA PHE A 234 24.12 31.62 -14.06
C PHE A 234 24.85 30.55 -13.25
N HIS A 235 24.31 29.33 -13.21
CA HIS A 235 24.95 28.20 -12.53
C HIS A 235 26.30 27.82 -13.16
N ALA A 236 26.40 27.83 -14.49
CA ALA A 236 27.66 27.56 -15.19
C ALA A 236 28.72 28.62 -14.87
N VAL A 237 28.36 29.90 -14.86
CA VAL A 237 29.25 31.02 -14.49
C VAL A 237 29.71 30.89 -13.04
N GLN A 238 28.80 30.60 -12.11
CA GLN A 238 29.17 30.36 -10.70
C GLN A 238 30.12 29.16 -10.54
N ARG A 239 29.90 28.08 -11.30
CA ARG A 239 30.80 26.91 -11.29
C ARG A 239 32.18 27.27 -11.84
N LEU A 240 32.23 28.01 -12.95
CA LEU A 240 33.48 28.48 -13.55
C LEU A 240 34.26 29.35 -12.57
N GLN A 241 33.59 30.29 -11.88
CA GLN A 241 34.24 31.15 -10.90
C GLN A 241 34.80 30.35 -9.70
N ARG A 242 34.08 29.34 -9.22
CA ARG A 242 34.58 28.42 -8.18
C ARG A 242 35.85 27.69 -8.63
N VAL A 243 35.84 27.12 -9.83
CA VAL A 243 37.01 26.40 -10.39
C VAL A 243 38.19 27.34 -10.62
N GLN A 244 37.95 28.56 -11.12
CA GLN A 244 39.00 29.57 -11.26
C GLN A 244 39.63 29.96 -9.93
N ASN A 245 38.83 30.12 -8.88
CA ASN A 245 39.33 30.40 -7.53
C ASN A 245 40.14 29.22 -6.98
N GLN A 246 39.68 27.99 -7.16
CA GLN A 246 40.44 26.79 -6.79
C GLN A 246 41.78 26.72 -7.53
N LEU A 247 41.79 27.01 -8.84
CA LEU A 247 43.00 26.99 -9.65
C LEU A 247 43.99 28.09 -9.24
N LYS A 248 43.50 29.30 -8.93
CA LYS A 248 44.34 30.37 -8.34
C LYS A 248 44.93 29.94 -7.01
N SER A 249 44.12 29.36 -6.12
CA SER A 249 44.58 28.83 -4.83
C SER A 249 45.64 27.75 -4.99
N MET A 250 45.48 26.80 -5.92
CA MET A 250 46.46 25.76 -6.21
C MET A 250 47.75 26.32 -6.81
N ARG A 251 47.67 27.27 -7.75
CA ARG A 251 48.87 27.96 -8.29
C ARG A 251 49.62 28.71 -7.19
N HIS A 252 48.91 29.38 -6.30
CA HIS A 252 49.52 30.08 -5.17
C HIS A 252 50.15 29.08 -4.19
N ALA A 253 49.48 27.97 -3.87
CA ALA A 253 50.02 26.91 -3.03
C ALA A 253 51.26 26.23 -3.64
N ALA A 254 51.31 26.09 -4.96
CA ALA A 254 52.49 25.57 -5.68
C ALA A 254 53.67 26.56 -5.69
N ALA A 255 53.40 27.87 -5.71
CA ALA A 255 54.43 28.91 -5.67
C ALA A 255 54.97 29.16 -4.25
N ASP A 256 54.12 29.05 -3.21
CA ASP A 256 54.46 29.20 -1.79
C ASP A 256 54.74 27.85 -1.10
N ALA A 257 55.47 26.95 -1.78
CA ALA A 257 55.82 25.62 -1.27
C ALA A 257 56.89 25.63 -0.14
N LYS A 258 56.82 26.60 0.78
CA LYS A 258 57.55 26.57 2.05
C LYS A 258 56.64 25.93 3.12
N PRO A 259 57.11 24.96 3.91
CA PRO A 259 56.28 24.29 4.91
C PRO A 259 55.59 25.25 5.90
N GLU A 260 56.26 26.33 6.27
CA GLU A 260 55.75 27.33 7.22
C GLU A 260 54.60 28.20 6.66
N SER A 261 54.65 28.60 5.39
CA SER A 261 53.55 29.32 4.74
C SER A 261 52.33 28.43 4.53
N LEU A 262 52.57 27.14 4.25
CA LEU A 262 51.52 26.15 4.10
C LEU A 262 50.81 25.85 5.42
N MET A 263 51.54 25.76 6.55
CA MET A 263 50.96 25.63 7.88
C MET A 263 50.13 26.86 8.27
N LYS A 264 50.63 28.09 8.08
CA LYS A 264 49.86 29.30 8.39
C LYS A 264 48.56 29.39 7.59
N ARG A 265 48.60 29.02 6.30
CA ARG A 265 47.40 29.01 5.46
C ARG A 265 46.39 27.95 5.90
N LEU A 266 46.85 26.75 6.26
CA LEU A 266 45.98 25.71 6.81
C LEU A 266 45.38 26.14 8.15
N GLU A 267 46.13 26.83 9.02
CA GLU A 267 45.59 27.40 10.26
C GLU A 267 44.52 28.46 10.00
N GLU A 268 44.71 29.33 9.00
CA GLU A 268 43.72 30.33 8.58
C GLU A 268 42.48 29.68 7.97
N GLU A 269 42.65 28.67 7.10
CA GLU A 269 41.53 27.90 6.53
C GLU A 269 40.78 27.11 7.62
N ILE A 270 41.48 26.55 8.61
CA ILE A 270 40.86 25.90 9.77
C ILE A 270 40.09 26.91 10.61
N LYS A 271 40.65 28.10 10.89
CA LYS A 271 39.95 29.17 11.61
C LYS A 271 38.70 29.64 10.87
N PHE A 272 38.81 29.85 9.56
CA PHE A 272 37.70 30.27 8.72
C PHE A 272 36.61 29.19 8.64
N ASN A 273 36.99 27.93 8.37
CA ASN A 273 36.06 26.81 8.33
C ASN A 273 35.41 26.56 9.69
N SER A 274 36.17 26.70 10.77
CA SER A 274 35.63 26.65 12.13
C SER A 274 34.56 27.72 12.32
N TYR A 275 34.83 28.99 11.99
CA TYR A 275 33.84 30.07 12.07
C TYR A 275 32.59 29.82 11.18
N MET A 276 32.78 29.32 9.96
CA MET A 276 31.66 29.00 9.06
C MET A 276 30.77 27.89 9.65
N VAL A 277 31.36 26.85 10.25
CA VAL A 277 30.64 25.69 10.80
C VAL A 277 30.05 25.97 12.18
N THR A 278 30.72 26.76 13.03
CA THR A 278 30.26 27.02 14.41
C THR A 278 29.28 28.18 14.50
N GLU A 279 29.42 29.21 13.66
CA GLU A 279 28.56 30.39 13.74
C GLU A 279 27.68 30.59 12.52
N LYS A 280 28.27 30.69 11.32
CA LYS A 280 27.56 31.21 10.16
C LYS A 280 26.50 30.23 9.63
N PHE A 281 26.91 28.99 9.32
CA PHE A 281 26.00 27.98 8.78
C PHE A 281 24.92 27.55 9.78
N PRO A 282 25.18 27.37 11.09
CA PRO A 282 24.12 27.10 12.04
C PRO A 282 23.07 28.21 12.09
N LYS A 283 23.48 29.49 12.10
CA LYS A 283 22.55 30.63 12.06
C LYS A 283 21.71 30.66 10.78
N GLU A 284 22.34 30.48 9.62
CA GLU A 284 21.63 30.42 8.33
C GLU A 284 20.66 29.24 8.25
N LEU A 285 21.08 28.07 8.75
CA LEU A 285 20.26 26.86 8.79
C LEU A 285 19.07 27.02 9.74
N GLU A 286 19.27 27.64 10.91
CA GLU A 286 18.18 27.93 11.85
C GLU A 286 17.18 28.92 11.24
N ASN A 287 17.65 29.98 10.57
CA ASN A 287 16.80 30.93 9.85
C ASN A 287 15.99 30.25 8.75
N LYS A 288 16.61 29.38 7.94
CA LYS A 288 15.91 28.62 6.90
C LYS A 288 14.92 27.61 7.45
N LYS A 289 15.24 26.97 8.59
CA LYS A 289 14.28 26.11 9.32
C LYS A 289 13.08 26.90 9.84
N LYS A 290 13.30 28.10 10.38
CA LYS A 290 12.22 29.01 10.81
C LYS A 290 11.33 29.40 9.64
N GLU A 291 11.92 29.80 8.51
CA GLU A 291 11.20 30.15 7.29
C GLU A 291 10.36 28.97 6.77
N LEU A 292 10.93 27.76 6.72
CA LEU A 292 10.20 26.55 6.35
C LEU A 292 9.04 26.26 7.31
N HIS A 293 9.26 26.40 8.62
CA HIS A 293 8.23 26.20 9.63
C HIS A 293 7.07 27.18 9.46
N PHE A 294 7.34 28.45 9.14
CA PHE A 294 6.30 29.43 8.84
C PHE A 294 5.56 29.10 7.56
N LEU A 295 6.25 28.76 6.48
CA LEU A 295 5.61 28.35 5.22
C LEU A 295 4.76 27.09 5.40
N GLN A 296 5.23 26.11 6.17
CA GLN A 296 4.48 24.90 6.46
C GLN A 296 3.23 25.19 7.29
N LYS A 297 3.30 26.14 8.23
CA LYS A 297 2.13 26.64 8.96
C LYS A 297 1.13 27.30 8.02
N VAL A 298 1.58 28.21 7.16
CA VAL A 298 0.72 28.91 6.18
C VAL A 298 0.03 27.91 5.23
N VAL A 299 0.72 26.85 4.80
CA VAL A 299 0.12 25.80 3.96
C VAL A 299 -0.86 24.92 4.75
N SER A 300 -0.64 24.71 6.05
CA SER A 300 -1.54 23.94 6.91
C SER A 300 -2.77 24.72 7.38
N GLU A 301 -2.71 26.05 7.32
CA GLU A 301 -3.86 26.91 7.58
C GLU A 301 -4.79 26.89 6.36
N PRO A 302 -6.12 26.73 6.56
CA PRO A 302 -7.08 26.80 5.46
C PRO A 302 -6.99 28.18 4.79
N ALA A 303 -7.18 28.23 3.46
CA ALA A 303 -6.98 29.43 2.65
C ALA A 303 -7.61 30.69 3.27
N MET A 304 -6.78 31.54 3.88
CA MET A 304 -7.17 32.83 4.42
C MET A 304 -7.70 33.74 3.31
N GLY A 305 -8.80 34.42 3.56
CA GLY A 305 -9.35 35.40 2.64
C GLY A 305 -8.54 36.70 2.64
N HIS A 306 -8.77 37.56 1.65
CA HIS A 306 -8.11 38.88 1.59
C HIS A 306 -8.44 39.78 2.79
N SER A 307 -9.58 39.57 3.45
CA SER A 307 -9.95 40.29 4.68
C SER A 307 -9.11 39.89 5.90
N ASP A 308 -8.73 38.60 6.00
CA ASP A 308 -7.98 38.09 7.15
C ASP A 308 -6.52 38.57 7.10
N LEU A 309 -5.97 38.69 5.88
CA LEU A 309 -4.66 39.28 5.64
C LEU A 309 -4.62 40.78 5.98
N LEU A 310 -5.69 41.53 5.67
CA LEU A 310 -5.82 42.94 6.03
C LEU A 310 -5.94 43.14 7.55
N GLU A 311 -6.66 42.26 8.26
CA GLU A 311 -6.69 42.30 9.73
C GLU A 311 -5.33 42.00 10.36
N LEU A 312 -4.57 41.05 9.78
CA LEU A 312 -3.21 40.75 10.22
C LEU A 312 -2.24 41.92 9.96
N GLU A 313 -2.34 42.58 8.79
CA GLU A 313 -1.55 43.78 8.48
C GLU A 313 -1.88 44.95 9.42
N SER A 314 -3.16 45.15 9.77
CA SER A 314 -3.57 46.13 10.78
C SER A 314 -2.98 45.80 12.14
N LYS A 315 -3.07 44.55 12.59
CA LYS A 315 -2.52 44.10 13.89
C LYS A 315 -0.99 44.18 13.96
N VAL A 316 -0.28 44.04 12.85
CA VAL A 316 1.18 44.19 12.78
C VAL A 316 1.57 45.67 12.79
N SER A 317 0.78 46.52 12.12
CA SER A 317 0.98 47.97 12.08
C SER A 317 0.69 48.66 13.42
N ASP A 318 -0.27 48.14 14.20
CA ASP A 318 -0.61 48.63 15.54
C ASP A 318 0.39 48.19 16.63
N ASN A 319 1.30 47.25 16.33
CA ASN A 319 2.31 46.69 17.26
C ASN A 319 3.76 47.11 16.94
N GLN A 320 3.96 48.09 16.05
CA GLN A 320 5.24 48.79 15.82
C GLN A 320 5.24 50.16 16.49
#